data_AF-A0A1B6NU76-F1
#
_entry.id   AF-A0A1B6NU76-F1
#
_cell.length_a   1.000
_cell.length_b   1.000
_cell.length_c   1.000
_cell.angle_alpha   90.00
_cell.angle_beta   90.00
_cell.angle_gamma   90.00
#
_symmetry.space_group_name_H-M   'P 1'
#
loop_
_entity.id
_entity.type
_entity.pdbx_description
1 polymer ?
#
loop_
_entity_poly.entity_id
_entity_poly.type
_entity_poly.pdbx_seq_one_letter_code
_entity_poly.pdbx_strand_id
1 'polypeptide(L)' 'SDGRFIAPTGAQVVELGVRNATIHQVDEKVEVDDLGKLAQIYEGILENLLLE' A
#
# COMPACT_ATOMS: atom_id res chain seq x y z
N SER A 1 -9.36 3.78 4.55
CA SER A 1 -8.57 5.01 4.79
C SER A 1 -9.33 6.26 4.35
N ASP A 2 -8.61 7.35 4.09
CA ASP A 2 -9.09 8.54 3.39
C ASP A 2 -9.41 8.32 1.90
N GLY A 3 -9.24 7.10 1.38
CA GLY A 3 -9.74 6.68 0.07
C GLY A 3 -11.23 6.96 -0.16
N ARG A 4 -12.05 7.03 0.90
CA ARG A 4 -13.48 7.43 0.82
C ARG A 4 -13.69 8.85 0.27
N PHE A 5 -12.70 9.73 0.40
CA PHE A 5 -12.75 11.09 -0.13
C PHE A 5 -12.24 11.17 -1.58
N ILE A 6 -11.41 10.21 -2.00
CA ILE A 6 -10.83 10.15 -3.34
C ILE A 6 -11.78 9.44 -4.31
N ALA A 7 -12.44 8.35 -3.87
CA ALA A 7 -13.33 7.57 -4.73
C ALA A 7 -14.44 8.39 -5.45
N PRO A 8 -15.06 9.42 -4.83
CA PRO A 8 -16.05 10.27 -5.50
C PRO A 8 -15.51 11.09 -6.68
N THR A 9 -14.19 11.19 -6.86
CA THR A 9 -13.57 11.84 -8.04
C THR A 9 -13.67 11.00 -9.31
N GLY A 10 -14.09 9.73 -9.21
CA GLY A 10 -14.09 8.76 -10.30
C GLY A 10 -12.79 7.96 -10.43
N ALA A 11 -11.79 8.22 -9.58
CA ALA A 11 -10.58 7.41 -9.51
C ALA A 11 -10.88 5.97 -9.04
N GLN A 12 -10.19 4.99 -9.63
CA GLN A 12 -10.14 3.63 -9.08
C GLN A 12 -9.18 3.62 -7.88
N VAL A 13 -9.68 3.23 -6.70
CA VAL A 13 -8.93 3.33 -5.44
C VAL A 13 -8.73 1.96 -4.81
N VAL A 14 -7.48 1.64 -4.49
CA VAL A 14 -7.07 0.44 -3.75
C VAL A 14 -6.11 0.85 -2.64
N GLU A 15 -6.19 0.18 -1.49
CA GLU A 15 -5.23 0.31 -0.39
C GLU A 15 -4.39 -0.96 -0.32
N LEU A 16 -3.07 -0.79 -0.34
CA LEU A 16 -2.09 -1.87 -0.22
C LEU A 16 -1.05 -1.44 0.80
N GLY A 17 -0.52 -2.37 1.59
CA GLY A 17 0.50 -2.08 2.58
C GLY A 17 0.99 -3.35 3.29
N VAL A 18 1.88 -3.18 4.26
CA VAL A 18 2.37 -4.27 5.12
C VAL A 18 1.29 -4.78 6.09
N ARG A 19 1.60 -5.87 6.79
CA ARG A 19 0.71 -6.46 7.80
C ARG A 19 0.37 -5.42 8.88
N ASN A 20 -0.93 -5.22 9.13
CA ASN A 20 -1.44 -4.26 10.10
C ASN A 20 -1.70 -4.84 11.51
N ALA A 21 -1.22 -6.04 11.80
CA ALA A 21 -1.59 -6.78 13.02
C ALA A 21 -1.24 -6.04 14.33
N THR A 22 -0.24 -5.15 14.30
CA THR A 22 0.25 -4.41 15.47
C THR A 22 -0.03 -2.91 15.41
N ILE A 23 -0.84 -2.42 14.44
CA ILE A 23 -1.12 -0.97 14.37
C ILE A 23 -1.80 -0.52 15.65
N HIS A 24 -1.41 0.66 16.15
CA HIS A 24 -2.01 1.30 17.33
C HIS A 24 -1.89 0.46 18.62
N GLN A 25 -0.83 -0.35 18.74
CA GLN A 25 -0.54 -1.17 19.91
C GLN A 25 0.87 -0.87 20.42
N VAL A 26 1.14 -1.24 21.67
CA VAL A 26 2.52 -1.24 22.21
C VAL A 26 3.35 -2.25 21.41
N ASP A 27 4.63 -1.93 21.19
CA ASP A 27 5.56 -2.71 20.36
C ASP A 27 5.12 -2.86 18.89
N GLU A 28 4.53 -1.79 18.32
CA GLU A 28 4.24 -1.70 16.89
C GLU A 28 5.51 -1.98 16.06
N LYS A 29 5.41 -2.92 15.13
CA LYS A 29 6.54 -3.41 14.35
C LYS A 29 6.12 -3.90 12.98
N VAL A 30 7.11 -4.04 12.12
CA VAL A 30 7.00 -4.57 10.77
C VAL A 30 8.18 -5.49 10.50
N GLU A 31 7.98 -6.54 9.69
CA GLU A 31 9.09 -7.35 9.19
C GLU A 31 9.91 -6.52 8.20
N VAL A 32 11.22 -6.39 8.44
CA VAL A 32 12.10 -5.53 7.64
C VAL A 32 12.10 -5.94 6.15
N ASP A 33 12.09 -7.25 5.89
CA ASP A 33 12.06 -7.80 4.53
C ASP A 33 10.77 -7.44 3.76
N ASP A 34 9.66 -7.17 4.45
CA ASP A 34 8.40 -6.83 3.80
C ASP A 34 8.41 -5.40 3.26
N LEU A 35 9.28 -4.50 3.76
CA LEU A 35 9.43 -3.15 3.23
C LEU A 35 10.01 -3.17 1.81
N GLY A 36 11.05 -3.99 1.59
CA GLY A 36 11.67 -4.14 0.27
C GLY A 36 10.71 -4.79 -0.73
N LYS A 37 9.99 -5.84 -0.32
CA LYS A 37 8.95 -6.46 -1.15
C LYS A 37 7.83 -5.49 -1.49
N LEU A 38 7.36 -4.69 -0.53
CA LEU A 38 6.30 -3.73 -0.77
C LEU A 38 6.73 -2.67 -1.79
N ALA A 39 7.99 -2.20 -1.73
CA ALA A 39 8.54 -1.29 -2.74
C ALA A 39 8.52 -1.92 -4.14
N GLN A 40 8.99 -3.16 -4.29
CA GLN A 40 8.97 -3.90 -5.56
C GLN A 40 7.54 -4.10 -6.10
N ILE A 41 6.57 -4.33 -5.23
CA ILE A 41 5.17 -4.47 -5.64
C ILE A 41 4.64 -3.13 -6.17
N TYR A 42 4.89 -2.01 -5.49
CA TYR A 42 4.46 -0.71 -5.99
C TYR A 42 5.16 -0.33 -7.30
N GLU A 43 6.46 -0.61 -7.43
CA GLU A 43 7.20 -0.44 -8.68
C GLU A 43 6.54 -1.25 -9.80
N GLY A 44 6.29 -2.54 -9.59
CA GLY A 44 5.60 -3.38 -10.57
C GLY A 44 4.18 -2.91 -10.90
N ILE A 45 3.44 -2.32 -9.96
CA ILE A 45 2.13 -1.70 -10.24
C ILE A 45 2.31 -0.50 -11.19
N LEU A 46 3.30 0.36 -10.95
CA LEU A 46 3.57 1.50 -11.81
C LEU A 46 4.00 1.05 -13.22
N GLU A 47 4.90 0.07 -13.31
CA GLU A 47 5.33 -0.49 -14.60
C GLU A 47 4.15 -1.05 -15.39
N ASN A 48 3.34 -1.93 -14.78
CA ASN A 48 2.20 -2.56 -15.44
C ASN A 48 1.09 -1.57 -15.85
N LEU A 49 1.01 -0.40 -15.22
CA LEU A 49 -0.02 0.62 -15.52
C LEU A 49 0.45 1.69 -16.49
N LEU A 50 1.75 2.01 -16.51
CA LEU A 50 2.28 3.21 -17.17
C LEU A 50 3.33 2.93 -18.25
N LEU A 51 3.96 1.77 -18.23
CA LEU A 51 4.93 1.35 -19.24
C LEU A 51 4.29 0.32 -20.17
N GLU A 52 4.61 0.40 -21.46
CA GLU A 52 4.21 -0.60 -22.47
C GLU A 52 5.05 -1.88 -22.36
#